data_AF-A0A101W631-F1
#
_entry.id   AF-A0A101W631-F1
#
_cell.length_a   1.000
_cell.length_b   1.000
_cell.length_c   1.000
_cell.angle_alpha   90.00
_cell.angle_beta   90.00
_cell.angle_gamma   90.00
#
_symmetry.space_group_name_H-M   'P 1'
#
loop_
_entity.id
_entity.type
_entity.pdbx_description
1 polymer ?
#
loop_
_entity_poly.entity_id
_entity_poly.type
_entity_poly.pdbx_seq_one_letter_code
_entity_poly.pdbx_strand_id
1 'polypeptide(L)'
;MGFGIFIFYFFLFLIFFVFSRKKGEKVNYKVILIIPALLAFFVFVLSVVKIYFIYKILLILIGAVLFILTYWHWGASIRKWFG
;
A
#
# COMPACT_ATOMS: atom_id res chain seq x y z
N MET A 1 6.61 22.67 -2.84
CA MET A 1 6.92 21.61 -1.84
C MET A 1 6.44 20.23 -2.27
N GLY A 2 5.17 20.04 -2.69
CA GLY A 2 4.63 18.70 -2.98
C GLY A 2 5.38 17.86 -4.02
N PHE A 3 5.69 18.41 -5.20
CA PHE A 3 6.33 17.63 -6.27
C PHE A 3 7.77 17.19 -5.93
N GLY A 4 8.48 17.97 -5.10
CA GLY A 4 9.82 17.62 -4.62
C GLY A 4 9.80 16.41 -3.68
N ILE A 5 8.76 16.28 -2.86
CA ILE A 5 8.53 15.11 -1.99
C ILE A 5 8.35 13.85 -2.85
N PHE A 6 7.51 13.92 -3.90
CA PHE A 6 7.33 12.80 -4.82
C PHE A 6 8.64 12.37 -5.47
N ILE A 7 9.38 13.31 -6.07
CA ILE A 7 10.66 13.01 -6.76
C ILE A 7 11.67 12.40 -5.77
N PHE A 8 11.78 12.95 -4.57
CA PHE A 8 12.68 12.43 -3.53
C PHE A 8 12.35 10.98 -3.18
N TYR A 9 11.10 10.69 -2.84
CA TYR A 9 10.68 9.32 -2.48
C TYR A 9 10.73 8.37 -3.67
N PHE A 10 10.50 8.85 -4.90
CA PHE A 10 10.64 8.05 -6.11
C PHE A 10 12.07 7.53 -6.29
N PHE A 11 13.08 8.41 -6.23
CA PHE A 11 14.48 7.98 -6.36
C PHE A 11 14.91 7.09 -5.19
N LEU A 12 14.47 7.41 -3.97
CA LEU A 12 14.77 6.60 -2.78
C LEU A 12 14.23 5.17 -2.94
N PHE A 13 12.97 5.01 -3.33
CA PHE A 13 12.38 3.69 -3.59
C PHE A 13 12.98 3.01 -4.81
N LEU A 14 13.33 3.75 -5.86
CA LEU A 14 13.94 3.17 -7.06
C LEU A 14 15.31 2.57 -6.76
N ILE A 15 16.16 3.29 -6.03
CA ILE A 15 17.47 2.78 -5.59
C ILE A 15 17.27 1.55 -4.70
N PHE A 16 16.39 1.64 -3.69
CA PHE A 16 16.13 0.53 -2.78
C PHE A 16 15.62 -0.72 -3.51
N PHE A 17 14.68 -0.53 -4.43
CA PHE A 17 14.09 -1.62 -5.21
C PHE A 17 15.11 -2.28 -6.14
N VAL A 18 15.97 -1.49 -6.79
CA VAL A 18 17.05 -2.02 -7.64
C VAL A 18 18.08 -2.79 -6.81
N PHE A 19 18.47 -2.28 -5.64
CA PHE A 19 19.43 -2.94 -4.74
C PHE A 19 18.87 -4.21 -4.09
N SER A 20 17.58 -4.25 -3.79
CA SER A 20 16.93 -5.41 -3.17
C SER A 20 16.72 -6.59 -4.13
N ARG A 21 16.94 -6.42 -5.44
CA ARG A 21 16.77 -7.50 -6.40
C ARG A 21 17.86 -8.56 -6.28
N LYS A 22 17.47 -9.81 -6.48
CA LYS A 22 18.41 -10.94 -6.56
C LYS A 22 19.20 -10.87 -7.87
N LYS A 23 20.53 -11.05 -7.79
CA LYS A 23 21.39 -11.14 -8.96
C LYS A 23 21.01 -12.38 -9.78
N GLY A 24 20.73 -12.21 -11.08
CA GLY A 24 20.37 -13.29 -12.02
C GLY A 24 18.90 -13.32 -12.45
N GLU A 25 18.02 -12.55 -11.82
CA GLU A 25 16.62 -12.44 -12.25
C GLU A 25 16.43 -11.52 -13.46
N LYS A 26 15.61 -11.96 -14.42
CA LYS A 26 15.26 -11.18 -15.61
C LYS A 26 14.72 -9.80 -15.21
N VAL A 27 15.26 -8.77 -15.83
CA VAL A 27 14.94 -7.38 -15.52
C VAL A 27 13.65 -6.99 -16.22
N ASN A 28 12.56 -6.84 -15.46
CA ASN A 28 11.35 -6.21 -15.97
C ASN A 28 11.40 -4.71 -15.67
N TYR A 29 11.86 -3.93 -16.65
CA TYR A 29 12.01 -2.47 -16.53
C TYR A 29 10.71 -1.75 -16.21
N LYS A 30 9.56 -2.27 -16.68
CA LYS A 30 8.24 -1.71 -16.33
C LYS A 30 7.99 -1.81 -14.83
N VAL A 31 8.27 -2.96 -14.24
CA VAL A 31 8.06 -3.22 -12.81
C VAL A 31 9.01 -2.36 -11.95
N ILE A 32 10.26 -2.21 -12.38
CA ILE A 32 11.28 -1.41 -11.69
C ILE A 32 10.92 0.09 -11.65
N LEU A 33 10.15 0.58 -12.62
CA LEU A 33 9.69 1.97 -12.62
C LEU A 33 8.32 2.13 -11.96
N ILE A 34 7.39 1.22 -12.25
CA ILE A 34 6.00 1.31 -11.77
C ILE A 34 5.94 1.14 -10.25
N ILE A 35 6.64 0.16 -9.67
CA ILE A 35 6.55 -0.08 -8.21
C ILE A 35 7.07 1.12 -7.41
N PRO A 36 8.28 1.64 -7.68
CA PRO A 36 8.76 2.85 -7.00
C PRO A 36 7.88 4.08 -7.26
N ALA A 37 7.34 4.25 -8.47
CA ALA A 37 6.41 5.34 -8.79
C ALA A 37 5.11 5.24 -7.98
N LEU A 38 4.54 4.04 -7.84
CA LEU A 38 3.31 3.82 -7.08
C LEU A 38 3.52 4.11 -5.59
N LEU A 39 4.65 3.66 -5.02
CA LEU A 39 4.99 3.90 -3.62
C LEU A 39 5.24 5.39 -3.34
N ALA A 40 6.00 6.06 -4.21
CA ALA A 40 6.22 7.50 -4.10
C ALA A 40 4.93 8.30 -4.27
N PHE A 41 4.04 7.86 -5.16
CA PHE A 41 2.71 8.46 -5.34
C PHE A 41 1.86 8.29 -4.09
N PHE A 42 1.87 7.11 -3.48
CA PHE A 42 1.13 6.87 -2.24
C PHE A 42 1.61 7.78 -1.11
N VAL A 43 2.93 7.89 -0.90
CA VAL A 43 3.53 8.81 0.08
C VAL A 43 3.20 10.26 -0.25
N PHE A 44 3.25 10.64 -1.53
CA PHE A 44 2.89 11.98 -1.98
C PHE A 44 1.43 12.31 -1.68
N VAL A 45 0.49 11.43 -1.99
CA VAL A 45 -0.93 11.59 -1.66
C VAL A 45 -1.11 11.69 -0.14
N LEU A 46 -0.46 10.81 0.63
CA LEU A 46 -0.48 10.88 2.09
C LEU A 46 0.09 12.21 2.62
N SER A 47 1.11 12.78 1.99
CA SER A 47 1.68 14.07 2.42
C SER A 47 0.75 15.26 2.20
N VAL A 48 -0.20 15.14 1.26
CA VAL A 48 -1.24 16.16 1.01
C VAL A 48 -2.42 15.98 1.97
N VAL A 49 -2.71 14.74 2.36
CA VAL A 49 -3.81 14.40 3.26
C VAL A 49 -3.41 14.74 4.70
N LYS A 50 -4.16 15.65 5.34
CA LYS A 50 -3.93 15.98 6.76
C LYS A 50 -3.95 14.69 7.59
N ILE A 51 -3.04 14.57 8.56
CA ILE A 51 -2.87 13.40 9.44
C ILE A 51 -4.21 12.89 10.02
N TYR A 52 -5.12 13.81 10.39
CA TYR A 52 -6.47 13.48 10.86
C TYR A 52 -7.31 12.67 9.87
N PHE A 53 -7.12 12.88 8.57
CA PHE A 53 -7.84 12.20 7.50
C PHE A 53 -7.17 10.87 7.12
N ILE A 54 -5.84 10.75 7.27
CA ILE A 54 -5.11 9.47 7.17
C ILE A 54 -5.64 8.47 8.19
N TYR A 55 -5.78 8.87 9.47
CA TYR A 55 -6.29 7.96 10.50
C TYR A 55 -7.70 7.46 10.21
N LYS A 56 -8.56 8.30 9.61
CA LYS A 56 -9.92 7.90 9.20
C LYS A 56 -9.89 6.85 8.10
N ILE A 57 -9.05 7.03 7.08
CA ILE A 57 -8.88 6.06 5.99
C ILE A 57 -8.29 4.75 6.54
N LEU A 58 -7.27 4.84 7.40
CA LEU A 58 -6.64 3.66 8.03
C LEU A 58 -7.65 2.88 8.87
N LEU A 59 -8.47 3.56 9.66
CA LEU A 59 -9.55 2.93 10.45
C LEU A 59 -10.56 2.19 9.57
N ILE A 60 -10.96 2.79 8.45
CA ILE A 60 -11.88 2.15 7.51
C ILE A 60 -11.24 0.91 6.88
N LEU A 61 -9.96 1.00 6.47
CA LEU A 61 -9.23 -0.09 5.83
C LEU A 61 -8.98 -1.25 6.80
N ILE A 62 -8.52 -0.96 8.00
CA ILE A 62 -8.33 -1.95 9.07
C ILE A 62 -9.67 -2.56 9.47
N GLY A 63 -10.71 -1.74 9.63
CA GLY A 63 -12.06 -2.20 9.94
C GLY A 63 -12.60 -3.17 8.88
N ALA A 64 -12.43 -2.84 7.59
CA ALA A 64 -12.84 -3.69 6.48
C ALA A 64 -12.08 -5.02 6.46
N VAL A 65 -10.76 -5.00 6.66
CA VAL A 65 -9.92 -6.21 6.74
C VAL A 65 -10.36 -7.08 7.92
N LEU A 66 -10.57 -6.50 9.10
CA LEU A 66 -11.05 -7.23 10.28
C LEU A 66 -12.45 -7.82 10.05
N PHE A 67 -13.34 -7.09 9.38
CA PHE A 67 -14.67 -7.58 9.03
C PHE A 67 -14.60 -8.78 8.08
N ILE A 68 -13.77 -8.70 7.05
CA ILE A 68 -13.54 -9.79 6.09
C ILE A 68 -12.92 -11.00 6.79
N LEU A 69 -11.91 -10.80 7.64
CA LEU A 69 -11.28 -11.88 8.40
C LEU A 69 -12.27 -12.53 9.37
N THR A 70 -13.10 -11.74 10.05
CA THR A 70 -14.14 -12.24 10.95
C THR A 70 -15.19 -13.02 10.17
N TYR A 71 -15.62 -12.52 9.01
CA TYR A 71 -16.55 -13.21 8.14
C TYR A 71 -15.97 -14.49 7.53
N TRP A 72 -14.68 -14.51 7.17
CA TRP A 72 -14.01 -15.72 6.70
C TRP A 72 -13.81 -16.74 7.81
N HIS A 73 -13.44 -16.30 9.01
CA HIS A 73 -13.16 -17.20 10.13
C HIS A 73 -14.45 -17.77 10.74
N TRP A 74 -15.49 -16.94 10.92
CA TRP A 74 -16.73 -17.32 11.59
C TRP A 74 -17.93 -17.43 10.65
N GLY A 75 -17.75 -17.25 9.34
CA GLY A 75 -18.85 -17.24 8.37
C GLY A 75 -19.66 -18.53 8.32
N ALA A 76 -19.13 -19.67 8.76
CA ALA A 76 -19.89 -20.90 8.91
C ALA A 76 -20.81 -20.89 10.15
N SER A 77 -20.36 -20.34 11.28
CA SER A 77 -21.18 -20.16 12.50
C SER A 77 -22.22 -19.06 12.34
N ILE A 78 -21.85 -17.94 11.71
CA ILE A 78 -22.76 -16.81 11.47
C ILE A 78 -23.89 -17.22 10.52
N ARG A 79 -23.60 -17.98 9.46
CA ARG A 79 -24.63 -18.52 8.55
C ARG A 79 -25.58 -19.51 9.22
N LYS A 80 -25.15 -20.22 10.27
CA LYS A 80 -26.01 -21.11 11.08
C LYS A 80 -26.85 -20.37 12.13
N TRP A 81 -26.49 -19.14 12.50
CA TRP A 81 -27.25 -18.31 13.43
C TRP A 81 -28.33 -17.48 12.73
N PHE A 82 -28.11 -17.17 11.44
CA PHE A 82 -29.02 -16.37 10.60
C PHE A 82 -29.84 -17.20 9.60
N GLY A 83 -29.68 -18.53 9.58
CA GLY A 83 -30.50 -19.47 8.82
C GLY A 83 -31.10 -20.50 9.76
#